data_AF-A0A8H3DXP5-F1
#
_entry.id   AF-A0A8H3DXP5-F1
#
_cell.length_a   1.000
_cell.length_b   1.000
_cell.length_c   1.000
_cell.angle_alpha   90.00
_cell.angle_beta   90.00
_cell.angle_gamma   90.00
#
_symmetry.space_group_name_H-M   'P 1'
#
loop_
_entity.id
_entity.type
_entity.pdbx_description
1 polymer ?
#
loop_
_entity_poly.entity_id
_entity_poly.type
_entity_poly.pdbx_seq_one_letter_code
_entity_poly.pdbx_strand_id
1 'polypeptide(L)'
;MTSSSVRDIQNVWGRVLPDYVGSYATKATSAHAPLDPAAASSLRIRVTTAINEITRLGTSECCSNVALSITLSMLGDILDIVNIPDEFGLLADPRIIAGCVSLMTTVDVSPFHYDYGYVSFRILVLALNCCLLRHIGRLNHVMWRMKAMPVSLRLHMFWEESATMIAAEVRGGAGLSDLFDSGTFNQYGLDRLLDLLHTSEKDFLVVMKSTKSIGLSGLMFVFSKQIEVERYVLCLSTVSCLII
;
A
#
# COMPACT_ATOMS: atom_id res chain seq x y z
N MET A 1 12.83 -31.91 17.00
CA MET A 1 11.55 -31.25 16.71
C MET A 1 11.83 -29.99 15.91
N THR A 2 12.11 -30.06 14.59
CA THR A 2 12.63 -28.86 13.88
C THR A 2 12.40 -28.79 12.36
N SER A 3 11.62 -29.69 11.73
CA SER A 3 11.36 -29.61 10.27
C SER A 3 9.91 -29.36 9.89
N SER A 4 8.97 -29.47 10.84
CA SER A 4 7.53 -29.33 10.55
C SER A 4 7.05 -27.87 10.66
N SER A 5 7.53 -27.09 11.64
CA SER A 5 7.05 -25.71 11.85
C SER A 5 7.49 -24.71 10.77
N VAL A 6 8.68 -24.88 10.17
CA VAL A 6 9.19 -23.97 9.13
C VAL A 6 8.41 -24.14 7.81
N ARG A 7 7.96 -25.35 7.49
CA ARG A 7 7.14 -25.62 6.29
C ARG A 7 5.72 -25.12 6.44
N ASP A 8 5.15 -25.19 7.64
CA ASP A 8 3.81 -24.67 7.92
C ASP A 8 3.77 -23.13 7.86
N ILE A 9 4.85 -22.45 8.25
CA ILE A 9 4.98 -20.99 8.15
C ILE A 9 5.25 -20.53 6.70
N GLN A 10 6.07 -21.26 5.94
CA GLN A 10 6.25 -21.03 4.50
C GLN A 10 4.92 -21.14 3.72
N ASN A 11 4.02 -22.04 4.15
CA ASN A 11 2.70 -22.16 3.54
C ASN A 11 1.81 -20.92 3.77
N VAL A 12 2.02 -20.14 4.83
CA VAL A 12 1.20 -18.96 5.15
C VAL A 12 1.70 -17.72 4.42
N TRP A 13 3.03 -17.50 4.37
CA TRP A 13 3.60 -16.27 3.81
C TRP A 13 3.92 -16.35 2.31
N GLY A 14 3.87 -17.54 1.72
CA GLY A 14 4.10 -17.74 0.30
C GLY A 14 5.57 -17.95 -0.04
N ARG A 15 5.95 -17.58 -1.27
CA ARG A 15 7.29 -17.84 -1.79
C ARG A 15 8.30 -16.87 -1.17
N VAL A 16 9.56 -17.26 -1.21
CA VAL A 16 10.69 -16.46 -0.70
C VAL A 16 11.29 -15.61 -1.81
N LEU A 17 11.99 -14.53 -1.45
CA LEU A 17 12.84 -13.78 -2.37
C LEU A 17 14.00 -14.69 -2.85
N PRO A 18 14.32 -14.77 -4.17
CA PRO A 18 13.80 -13.98 -5.29
C PRO A 18 12.64 -14.62 -6.07
N ASP A 19 12.09 -15.74 -5.63
CA ASP A 19 11.21 -16.60 -6.45
C ASP A 19 9.90 -15.93 -6.84
N TYR A 20 9.44 -14.94 -6.09
CA TYR A 20 8.16 -14.27 -6.33
C TYR A 20 8.26 -13.02 -7.19
N VAL A 21 9.41 -12.34 -7.25
CA VAL A 21 9.49 -11.00 -7.86
C VAL A 21 9.11 -11.00 -9.34
N GLY A 22 9.36 -12.11 -10.04
CA GLY A 22 8.97 -12.30 -11.43
C GLY A 22 7.45 -12.27 -11.64
N SER A 23 6.67 -12.79 -10.69
CA SER A 23 5.20 -12.81 -10.78
C SER A 23 4.56 -11.43 -10.60
N TYR A 24 5.28 -10.48 -10.00
CA TYR A 24 4.75 -9.14 -9.72
C TYR A 24 5.41 -8.03 -10.55
N ALA A 25 6.36 -8.38 -11.42
CA ALA A 25 6.95 -7.44 -12.35
C ALA A 25 5.91 -6.90 -13.35
N THR A 26 6.06 -5.64 -13.81
CA THR A 26 5.11 -4.98 -14.74
C THR A 26 4.76 -5.83 -15.97
N LYS A 27 5.69 -6.64 -16.46
CA LYS A 27 5.48 -7.52 -17.61
C LYS A 27 4.51 -8.67 -17.33
N ALA A 28 4.45 -9.18 -16.10
CA ALA A 28 3.57 -10.28 -15.72
C ALA A 28 2.10 -9.84 -15.61
N THR A 29 1.85 -8.59 -15.19
CA THR A 29 0.51 -7.99 -15.08
C THR A 29 -0.13 -7.66 -16.43
N SER A 30 0.62 -7.79 -17.54
CA SER A 30 0.16 -7.41 -18.88
C SER A 30 -0.69 -8.46 -19.62
N ALA A 31 -0.85 -9.66 -19.06
CA ALA A 31 -1.31 -10.83 -19.81
C ALA A 31 -2.81 -11.17 -19.63
N HIS A 32 -3.59 -10.40 -18.87
CA HIS A 32 -4.97 -10.79 -18.56
C HIS A 32 -5.97 -10.28 -19.61
N ALA A 33 -6.75 -11.21 -20.17
CA ALA A 33 -7.93 -10.88 -20.96
C ALA A 33 -8.97 -10.15 -20.08
N PRO A 34 -9.86 -9.32 -20.68
CA PRO A 34 -10.96 -8.71 -19.95
C PRO A 34 -11.79 -9.79 -19.22
N LEU A 35 -12.09 -9.55 -17.94
CA LEU A 35 -12.96 -10.45 -17.17
C LEU A 35 -14.37 -10.46 -17.77
N ASP A 36 -14.99 -11.65 -17.78
CA ASP A 36 -16.42 -11.75 -18.04
C ASP A 36 -17.24 -11.14 -16.86
N PRO A 37 -18.53 -10.82 -17.06
CA PRO A 37 -19.34 -10.17 -16.03
C PRO A 37 -19.53 -10.99 -14.73
N ALA A 38 -19.55 -12.32 -14.83
CA ALA A 38 -19.74 -13.19 -13.67
C ALA A 38 -18.45 -13.29 -12.83
N ALA A 39 -17.30 -13.39 -13.50
CA ALA A 39 -15.98 -13.33 -12.89
C ALA A 39 -15.74 -11.97 -12.23
N ALA A 40 -16.11 -10.87 -12.88
CA ALA A 40 -16.01 -9.52 -12.32
C ALA A 40 -16.88 -9.34 -11.07
N SER A 41 -18.10 -9.88 -11.07
CA SER A 41 -19.01 -9.82 -9.90
C SER A 41 -18.47 -10.65 -8.74
N SER A 42 -17.94 -11.84 -9.02
CA SER A 42 -17.31 -12.70 -8.01
C SER A 42 -16.07 -12.06 -7.41
N LEU A 43 -15.21 -11.45 -8.25
CA LEU A 43 -14.03 -10.72 -7.80
C LEU A 43 -14.41 -9.54 -6.92
N ARG A 44 -15.44 -8.77 -7.28
CA ARG A 44 -15.94 -7.64 -6.48
C ARG A 44 -16.30 -8.07 -5.05
N ILE A 45 -17.00 -9.20 -4.90
CA ILE A 45 -17.36 -9.74 -3.58
C ILE A 45 -16.09 -10.08 -2.79
N ARG A 46 -15.15 -10.82 -3.38
CA ARG A 46 -13.91 -11.23 -2.71
C ARG A 46 -13.04 -10.03 -2.31
N VAL A 47 -12.87 -9.07 -3.20
CA VAL A 47 -12.14 -7.81 -2.95
C VAL A 47 -12.78 -7.04 -1.79
N THR A 48 -14.11 -6.88 -1.81
CA THR A 48 -14.84 -6.18 -0.76
C THR A 48 -14.65 -6.86 0.59
N THR A 49 -14.77 -8.18 0.64
CA THR A 49 -14.52 -8.97 1.87
C THR A 49 -13.09 -8.78 2.36
N ALA A 50 -12.10 -8.91 1.48
CA ALA A 50 -10.69 -8.76 1.85
C ALA A 50 -10.36 -7.35 2.34
N ILE A 51 -10.86 -6.30 1.69
CA ILE A 51 -10.69 -4.90 2.12
C ILE A 51 -11.33 -4.67 3.50
N ASN A 52 -12.50 -5.22 3.76
CA ASN A 52 -13.16 -5.09 5.06
C ASN A 52 -12.34 -5.73 6.19
N GLU A 53 -11.72 -6.90 5.95
CA GLU A 53 -10.85 -7.53 6.94
C GLU A 53 -9.58 -6.71 7.21
N ILE A 54 -8.92 -6.18 6.17
CA ILE A 54 -7.74 -5.31 6.35
C ILE A 54 -8.12 -4.01 7.08
N THR A 55 -9.26 -3.43 6.72
CA THR A 55 -9.79 -2.21 7.37
C THR A 55 -10.05 -2.44 8.86
N ARG A 56 -10.67 -3.59 9.19
CA ARG A 56 -10.92 -4.00 10.57
C ARG A 56 -9.62 -4.18 11.34
N LEU A 57 -8.61 -4.82 10.74
CA LEU A 57 -7.28 -4.95 11.33
C LEU A 57 -6.64 -3.60 11.62
N GLY A 58 -6.79 -2.61 10.73
CA GLY A 58 -6.28 -1.25 10.92
C GLY A 58 -6.93 -0.46 12.07
N THR A 59 -8.04 -0.96 12.63
CA THR A 59 -8.72 -0.34 13.79
C THR A 59 -8.50 -1.05 15.11
N SER A 60 -7.95 -2.28 15.09
CA SER A 60 -7.85 -3.12 16.29
C SER A 60 -6.47 -2.99 16.93
N GLU A 61 -6.43 -2.70 18.23
CA GLU A 61 -5.19 -2.62 19.02
C GLU A 61 -4.51 -3.99 19.21
N CYS A 62 -5.18 -5.11 18.93
CA CYS A 62 -4.71 -6.47 19.25
C CYS A 62 -4.69 -7.37 18.00
N CYS A 63 -3.53 -7.43 17.32
CA CYS A 63 -3.42 -7.76 15.90
C CYS A 63 -3.03 -9.22 15.54
N SER A 64 -2.76 -10.13 16.47
CA SER A 64 -2.19 -11.44 16.11
C SER A 64 -3.21 -12.41 15.47
N ASN A 65 -4.39 -12.58 16.06
CA ASN A 65 -5.36 -13.58 15.56
C ASN A 65 -6.10 -13.16 14.28
N VAL A 66 -6.30 -11.85 14.06
CA VAL A 66 -6.97 -11.33 12.86
C VAL A 66 -6.05 -11.34 11.65
N ALA A 67 -4.77 -10.99 11.83
CA ALA A 67 -3.82 -10.99 10.73
C ALA A 67 -3.66 -12.39 10.10
N LEU A 68 -3.74 -13.46 10.91
CA LEU A 68 -3.70 -14.85 10.45
C LEU A 68 -4.91 -15.27 9.61
N SER A 69 -6.04 -14.54 9.71
CA SER A 69 -7.23 -14.82 8.90
C SER A 69 -7.15 -14.24 7.48
N ILE A 70 -6.28 -13.24 7.28
CA ILE A 70 -6.07 -12.61 5.97
C ILE A 70 -5.03 -13.42 5.23
N THR A 71 -5.47 -14.17 4.21
CA THR A 71 -4.60 -15.07 3.44
C THR A 71 -3.93 -14.36 2.26
N LEU A 72 -2.85 -14.94 1.73
CA LEU A 72 -2.21 -14.45 0.52
C LEU A 72 -3.17 -14.39 -0.69
N SER A 73 -4.13 -15.31 -0.78
CA SER A 73 -5.15 -15.29 -1.84
C SER A 73 -6.05 -14.05 -1.76
N MET A 74 -6.46 -13.66 -0.55
CA MET A 74 -7.27 -12.45 -0.34
C MET A 74 -6.51 -11.20 -0.76
N LEU A 75 -5.20 -11.14 -0.44
CA LEU A 75 -4.34 -10.04 -0.87
C LEU A 75 -4.15 -10.04 -2.40
N GLY A 76 -4.04 -11.23 -3.01
CA GLY A 76 -4.01 -11.41 -4.46
C GLY A 76 -5.28 -10.87 -5.14
N ASP A 77 -6.46 -11.22 -4.61
CA ASP A 77 -7.74 -10.71 -5.11
C ASP A 77 -7.78 -9.17 -5.06
N ILE A 78 -7.23 -8.54 -4.00
CA ILE A 78 -7.12 -7.07 -3.93
C ILE A 78 -6.20 -6.52 -5.02
N LEU A 79 -5.06 -7.15 -5.31
CA LEU A 79 -4.20 -6.68 -6.41
C LEU A 79 -4.91 -6.78 -7.77
N ASP A 80 -5.82 -7.74 -7.92
CA ASP A 80 -6.64 -7.89 -9.13
C ASP A 80 -7.75 -6.85 -9.27
N ILE A 81 -7.91 -5.92 -8.31
CA ILE A 81 -8.86 -4.80 -8.40
C ILE A 81 -8.63 -3.91 -9.63
N VAL A 82 -7.43 -3.95 -10.23
CA VAL A 82 -7.11 -3.30 -11.52
C VAL A 82 -8.00 -3.76 -12.67
N ASN A 83 -8.57 -4.97 -12.55
CA ASN A 83 -9.51 -5.53 -13.51
C ASN A 83 -10.91 -4.93 -13.39
N ILE A 84 -11.24 -4.35 -12.23
CA ILE A 84 -12.54 -3.73 -11.90
C ILE A 84 -12.35 -2.29 -11.39
N PRO A 85 -11.97 -1.32 -12.27
CA PRO A 85 -11.62 0.04 -11.84
C PRO A 85 -12.70 0.80 -11.07
N ASP A 86 -13.97 0.39 -11.15
CA ASP A 86 -15.06 0.93 -10.33
C ASP A 86 -14.87 0.72 -8.83
N GLU A 87 -14.12 -0.30 -8.44
CA GLU A 87 -13.89 -0.64 -7.04
C GLU A 87 -12.64 0.02 -6.46
N PHE A 88 -11.84 0.74 -7.26
CA PHE A 88 -10.64 1.43 -6.76
C PHE A 88 -10.94 2.41 -5.63
N GLY A 89 -12.17 2.95 -5.60
CA GLY A 89 -12.67 3.78 -4.50
C GLY A 89 -12.64 3.10 -3.14
N LEU A 90 -12.77 1.77 -3.08
CA LEU A 90 -12.72 0.99 -1.83
C LEU A 90 -11.35 1.06 -1.16
N LEU A 91 -10.27 1.25 -1.94
CA LEU A 91 -8.92 1.38 -1.41
C LEU A 91 -8.62 2.74 -0.81
N ALA A 92 -9.45 3.75 -1.07
CA ALA A 92 -9.32 5.04 -0.43
C ALA A 92 -9.87 4.95 1.01
N ASP A 93 -9.29 4.15 1.88
CA ASP A 93 -9.59 4.20 3.31
C ASP A 93 -8.27 4.20 4.07
N PRO A 94 -7.95 5.26 4.84
CA PRO A 94 -6.65 5.35 5.52
C PRO A 94 -6.44 4.20 6.52
N ARG A 95 -7.50 3.54 7.00
CA ARG A 95 -7.39 2.37 7.87
C ARG A 95 -6.78 1.16 7.15
N ILE A 96 -6.91 1.07 5.83
CA ILE A 96 -6.25 0.02 5.03
C ILE A 96 -4.74 0.14 5.14
N ILE A 97 -4.20 1.36 5.17
CA ILE A 97 -2.76 1.60 5.33
C ILE A 97 -2.28 1.01 6.65
N ALA A 98 -2.96 1.34 7.76
CA ALA A 98 -2.65 0.78 9.08
C ALA A 98 -2.79 -0.75 9.12
N GLY A 99 -3.85 -1.30 8.51
CA GLY A 99 -4.04 -2.74 8.39
C GLY A 99 -2.89 -3.42 7.64
N CYS A 100 -2.45 -2.86 6.51
CA CYS A 100 -1.31 -3.38 5.75
C CYS A 100 0.00 -3.29 6.55
N VAL A 101 0.22 -2.23 7.34
CA VAL A 101 1.37 -2.16 8.27
C VAL A 101 1.31 -3.31 9.27
N SER A 102 0.16 -3.55 9.90
CA SER A 102 -0.02 -4.67 10.82
C SER A 102 0.26 -6.02 10.14
N LEU A 103 -0.21 -6.23 8.90
CA LEU A 103 0.10 -7.45 8.13
C LEU A 103 1.59 -7.63 7.88
N MET A 104 2.30 -6.56 7.51
CA MET A 104 3.75 -6.64 7.29
C MET A 104 4.52 -7.02 8.55
N THR A 105 3.99 -6.67 9.72
CA THR A 105 4.66 -6.94 11.01
C THR A 105 4.51 -8.37 11.49
N THR A 106 3.67 -9.18 10.86
CA THR A 106 3.52 -10.60 11.20
C THR A 106 4.58 -11.49 10.56
N VAL A 107 5.41 -10.93 9.68
CA VAL A 107 6.48 -11.64 8.99
C VAL A 107 7.76 -11.56 9.81
N ASP A 108 8.26 -12.70 10.29
CA ASP A 108 9.32 -12.78 11.32
C ASP A 108 10.71 -12.22 10.91
N VAL A 109 11.03 -12.19 9.61
CA VAL A 109 12.38 -11.82 9.14
C VAL A 109 12.40 -10.43 8.53
N SER A 110 11.71 -10.31 7.39
CA SER A 110 11.47 -9.05 6.70
C SER A 110 10.15 -9.18 5.96
N PRO A 111 9.28 -8.15 5.96
CA PRO A 111 8.11 -8.15 5.09
C PRO A 111 8.45 -8.34 3.61
N PHE A 112 9.67 -8.03 3.17
CA PHE A 112 10.10 -8.20 1.77
C PHE A 112 10.80 -9.53 1.51
N HIS A 113 10.91 -10.40 2.52
CA HIS A 113 11.47 -11.74 2.32
C HIS A 113 10.45 -12.69 1.68
N TYR A 114 9.15 -12.44 1.88
CA TYR A 114 8.05 -13.31 1.42
C TYR A 114 6.99 -12.55 0.62
N ASP A 115 6.25 -13.24 -0.26
CA ASP A 115 5.14 -12.67 -1.06
C ASP A 115 4.18 -11.88 -0.18
N TYR A 116 3.82 -12.43 0.99
CA TYR A 116 2.81 -11.87 1.86
C TYR A 116 3.09 -10.43 2.28
N GLY A 117 4.29 -10.15 2.81
CA GLY A 117 4.63 -8.80 3.25
C GLY A 117 4.83 -7.85 2.07
N TYR A 118 5.38 -8.31 0.95
CA TYR A 118 5.51 -7.49 -0.25
C TYR A 118 4.15 -7.14 -0.88
N VAL A 119 3.23 -8.10 -0.98
CA VAL A 119 1.88 -7.85 -1.48
C VAL A 119 1.13 -6.90 -0.54
N SER A 120 1.28 -7.08 0.78
CA SER A 120 0.74 -6.14 1.78
C SER A 120 1.27 -4.72 1.55
N PHE A 121 2.57 -4.58 1.29
CA PHE A 121 3.19 -3.29 0.95
C PHE A 121 2.63 -2.71 -0.37
N ARG A 122 2.42 -3.52 -1.41
CA ARG A 122 1.82 -3.03 -2.66
C ARG A 122 0.40 -2.51 -2.45
N ILE A 123 -0.42 -3.20 -1.67
CA ILE A 123 -1.78 -2.77 -1.33
C ILE A 123 -1.73 -1.48 -0.52
N LEU A 124 -0.79 -1.35 0.42
CA LEU A 124 -0.56 -0.11 1.14
C LEU A 124 -0.28 1.06 0.18
N VAL A 125 0.64 0.88 -0.77
CA VAL A 125 0.99 1.93 -1.75
C VAL A 125 -0.21 2.29 -2.62
N LEU A 126 -1.02 1.30 -3.05
CA LEU A 126 -2.27 1.54 -3.77
C LEU A 126 -3.25 2.38 -2.93
N ALA A 127 -3.54 1.92 -1.71
CA ALA A 127 -4.48 2.56 -0.79
C ALA A 127 -4.06 4.00 -0.45
N LEU A 128 -2.76 4.21 -0.22
CA LEU A 128 -2.22 5.53 0.02
C LEU A 128 -2.47 6.47 -1.16
N ASN A 129 -2.09 6.06 -2.37
CA ASN A 129 -2.30 6.88 -3.56
C ASN A 129 -3.81 7.12 -3.83
N CYS A 130 -4.67 6.14 -3.56
CA CYS A 130 -6.13 6.32 -3.62
C CYS A 130 -6.62 7.37 -2.60
N CYS A 131 -6.13 7.35 -1.37
CA CYS A 131 -6.47 8.35 -0.35
C CYS A 131 -6.08 9.76 -0.80
N LEU A 132 -4.85 9.94 -1.30
CA LEU A 132 -4.34 11.22 -1.81
C LEU A 132 -5.19 11.72 -2.99
N LEU A 133 -5.44 10.86 -3.98
CA LEU A 133 -6.26 11.21 -5.14
C LEU A 133 -7.71 11.52 -4.77
N ARG A 134 -8.28 10.84 -3.78
CA ARG A 134 -9.65 11.10 -3.31
C ARG A 134 -9.73 12.43 -2.60
N HIS A 135 -8.75 12.75 -1.76
CA HIS A 135 -8.71 14.00 -1.00
C HIS A 135 -8.80 15.22 -1.92
N ILE A 136 -8.07 15.19 -3.04
CA ILE A 136 -8.11 16.28 -4.04
C ILE A 136 -9.22 16.13 -5.09
N GLY A 137 -10.16 15.20 -4.90
CA GLY A 137 -11.30 14.98 -5.81
C GLY A 137 -10.95 14.39 -7.19
N ARG A 138 -9.74 13.83 -7.39
CA ARG A 138 -9.30 13.29 -8.70
C ARG A 138 -9.49 11.78 -8.86
N LEU A 139 -9.78 11.04 -7.78
CA LEU A 139 -9.88 9.57 -7.85
C LEU A 139 -10.92 9.09 -8.89
N ASN A 140 -12.12 9.67 -8.93
CA ASN A 140 -13.16 9.30 -9.90
C ASN A 140 -12.71 9.51 -11.36
N HIS A 141 -11.94 10.58 -11.62
CA HIS A 141 -11.37 10.84 -12.94
C HIS A 141 -10.34 9.77 -13.32
N VAL A 142 -9.47 9.39 -12.39
CA VAL A 142 -8.48 8.33 -12.61
C VAL A 142 -9.17 6.99 -12.87
N MET A 143 -10.19 6.63 -12.08
CA MET A 143 -11.00 5.42 -12.30
C MET A 143 -11.66 5.41 -13.69
N TRP A 144 -12.23 6.53 -14.12
CA TRP A 144 -12.79 6.67 -15.47
C TRP A 144 -11.73 6.44 -16.56
N ARG A 145 -10.54 7.03 -16.41
CA ARG A 145 -9.42 6.79 -17.34
C ARG A 145 -8.96 5.34 -17.33
N MET A 146 -8.91 4.69 -16.17
CA MET A 146 -8.51 3.28 -16.07
C MET A 146 -9.43 2.38 -16.89
N LYS A 147 -10.74 2.65 -16.90
CA LYS A 147 -11.69 1.87 -17.71
C LYS A 147 -11.40 1.96 -19.21
N ALA A 148 -10.97 3.13 -19.68
CA ALA A 148 -10.64 3.36 -21.08
C ALA A 148 -9.30 2.72 -21.51
N MET A 149 -8.48 2.27 -20.56
CA MET A 149 -7.17 1.69 -20.83
C MET A 149 -7.22 0.15 -20.91
N PRO A 150 -6.36 -0.47 -21.75
CA PRO A 150 -6.09 -1.91 -21.67
C PRO A 150 -5.67 -2.30 -20.26
N VAL A 151 -6.12 -3.48 -19.78
CA VAL A 151 -5.86 -3.99 -18.42
C VAL A 151 -4.38 -3.86 -18.03
N SER A 152 -3.49 -4.23 -18.95
CA SER A 152 -2.04 -4.17 -18.80
C SER A 152 -1.46 -2.79 -18.47
N LEU A 153 -2.14 -1.72 -18.88
CA LEU A 153 -1.69 -0.34 -18.73
C LEU A 153 -2.40 0.41 -17.61
N ARG A 154 -3.48 -0.14 -17.05
CA ARG A 154 -4.30 0.53 -16.03
C ARG A 154 -3.50 0.93 -14.79
N LEU A 155 -2.69 0.00 -14.29
CA LEU A 155 -1.88 0.23 -13.10
C LEU A 155 -0.76 1.25 -13.37
N HIS A 156 -0.14 1.20 -14.55
CA HIS A 156 0.85 2.19 -14.95
C HIS A 156 0.25 3.60 -15.02
N MET A 157 -0.93 3.73 -15.65
CA MET A 157 -1.66 5.00 -15.73
C MET A 157 -2.05 5.52 -14.35
N PHE A 158 -2.51 4.65 -13.45
CA PHE A 158 -2.77 5.02 -12.05
C PHE A 158 -1.53 5.62 -11.39
N TRP A 159 -0.36 4.99 -11.54
CA TRP A 159 0.90 5.52 -11.01
C TRP A 159 1.32 6.84 -11.62
N GLU A 160 1.13 7.01 -12.93
CA GLU A 160 1.45 8.26 -13.63
C GLU A 160 0.58 9.42 -13.16
N GLU A 161 -0.73 9.19 -12.98
CA GLU A 161 -1.65 10.21 -12.45
C GLU A 161 -1.31 10.58 -11.01
N SER A 162 -1.00 9.59 -10.17
CA SER A 162 -0.54 9.84 -8.80
C SER A 162 0.77 10.64 -8.78
N ALA A 163 1.76 10.28 -9.61
CA ALA A 163 3.03 10.99 -9.66
C ALA A 163 2.87 12.43 -10.17
N THR A 164 2.04 12.64 -11.20
CA THR A 164 1.75 13.97 -11.74
C THR A 164 1.09 14.87 -10.71
N MET A 165 0.14 14.32 -9.95
CA MET A 165 -0.51 15.00 -8.84
C MET A 165 0.50 15.41 -7.75
N ILE A 166 1.35 14.48 -7.31
CA ILE A 166 2.38 14.77 -6.30
C ILE A 166 3.38 15.82 -6.81
N ALA A 167 3.78 15.75 -8.08
CA ALA A 167 4.68 16.74 -8.66
C ALA A 167 4.06 18.15 -8.73
N ALA A 168 2.74 18.27 -8.82
CA ALA A 168 2.07 19.57 -8.71
C ALA A 168 2.13 20.11 -7.28
N GLU A 169 1.87 19.27 -6.28
CA GLU A 169 1.94 19.63 -4.86
C GLU A 169 3.36 20.05 -4.44
N VAL A 170 4.38 19.30 -4.84
CA VAL A 170 5.78 19.65 -4.55
C VAL A 170 6.20 20.98 -5.18
N ARG A 171 5.58 21.42 -6.29
CA ARG A 171 5.86 22.70 -6.95
C ARG A 171 5.13 23.90 -6.33
N GLY A 172 4.54 23.73 -5.14
CA GLY A 172 3.81 24.77 -4.43
C GLY A 172 2.29 24.65 -4.54
N GLY A 173 1.78 23.48 -4.93
CA GLY A 173 0.39 23.15 -4.69
C GLY A 173 0.11 23.06 -3.18
N ALA A 174 -1.15 23.30 -2.81
CA ALA A 174 -1.60 23.23 -1.43
C ALA A 174 -2.76 22.25 -1.24
N GLY A 175 -3.11 21.48 -2.26
CA GLY A 175 -4.27 20.59 -2.28
C GLY A 175 -4.18 19.43 -1.29
N LEU A 176 -2.98 19.12 -0.79
CA LEU A 176 -2.75 18.08 0.22
C LEU A 176 -2.34 18.60 1.60
N SER A 177 -2.28 19.92 1.83
CA SER A 177 -1.76 20.46 3.10
C SER A 177 -2.64 20.05 4.29
N ASP A 178 -3.95 20.27 4.18
CA ASP A 178 -4.94 19.99 5.22
C ASP A 178 -5.06 18.49 5.56
N LEU A 179 -4.63 17.61 4.66
CA LEU A 179 -4.65 16.17 4.87
C LEU A 179 -3.73 15.73 6.02
N PHE A 180 -2.59 16.40 6.19
CA PHE A 180 -1.64 16.10 7.26
C PHE A 180 -2.08 16.75 8.58
N ASP A 181 -2.65 17.94 8.52
CA ASP A 181 -3.17 18.66 9.69
C ASP A 181 -4.38 17.94 10.31
N SER A 182 -5.18 17.26 9.50
CA SER A 182 -6.37 16.51 9.94
C SER A 182 -6.07 15.18 10.63
N GLY A 183 -4.80 14.75 10.70
CA GLY A 183 -4.43 13.44 11.26
C GLY A 183 -5.01 12.27 10.48
N THR A 184 -5.30 12.46 9.18
CA THR A 184 -5.93 11.43 8.34
C THR A 184 -5.10 10.16 8.26
N PHE A 185 -3.77 10.28 8.32
CA PHE A 185 -2.86 9.15 8.44
C PHE A 185 -2.46 8.96 9.90
N ASN A 186 -2.60 7.72 10.40
CA ASN A 186 -2.17 7.36 11.74
C ASN A 186 -0.65 7.48 11.84
N GLN A 187 -0.15 8.48 12.59
CA GLN A 187 1.28 8.74 12.76
C GLN A 187 2.04 7.52 13.26
N TYR A 188 1.52 6.81 14.27
CA TYR A 188 2.12 5.57 14.77
C TYR A 188 2.26 4.50 13.68
N GLY A 189 1.27 4.42 12.77
CA GLY A 189 1.33 3.52 11.63
C GLY A 189 2.40 3.91 10.61
N LEU A 190 2.60 5.20 10.38
CA LEU A 190 3.64 5.72 9.49
C LEU A 190 5.05 5.55 10.07
N ASP A 191 5.23 5.80 11.36
CA ASP A 191 6.49 5.56 12.08
C ASP A 191 6.89 4.08 11.97
N ARG A 192 5.93 3.20 12.27
CA ARG A 192 6.15 1.75 12.17
C ARG A 192 6.44 1.31 10.73
N LEU A 193 5.81 1.94 9.74
CA LEU A 193 6.13 1.68 8.34
C LEU A 193 7.57 2.10 8.01
N LEU A 194 8.00 3.27 8.46
CA LEU A 194 9.36 3.76 8.26
C LEU A 194 10.38 2.83 8.89
N ASP A 195 10.14 2.36 10.12
CA ASP A 195 10.98 1.39 10.82
C ASP A 195 11.08 0.06 10.07
N LEU A 196 9.97 -0.46 9.55
CA LEU A 196 9.96 -1.70 8.74
C LEU A 196 10.77 -1.54 7.46
N LEU A 197 10.62 -0.41 6.76
CA LEU A 197 11.36 -0.11 5.53
C LEU A 197 12.85 0.06 5.80
N HIS A 198 13.22 0.72 6.90
CA HIS A 198 14.61 0.92 7.29
C HIS A 198 15.27 -0.40 7.70
N THR A 199 14.62 -1.18 8.58
CA THR A 199 15.14 -2.47 9.05
C THR A 199 15.28 -3.47 7.90
N SER A 200 14.41 -3.36 6.89
CA SER A 200 14.39 -4.25 5.72
C SER A 200 14.98 -3.63 4.46
N GLU A 201 15.81 -2.59 4.57
CA GLU A 201 16.25 -1.78 3.43
C GLU A 201 16.84 -2.60 2.27
N LYS A 202 17.59 -3.67 2.58
CA LYS A 202 18.25 -4.51 1.57
C LYS A 202 17.23 -5.27 0.73
N ASP A 203 16.34 -6.01 1.39
CA ASP A 203 15.30 -6.79 0.70
C ASP A 203 14.33 -5.85 -0.03
N PHE A 204 13.97 -4.72 0.60
CA PHE A 204 13.17 -3.67 -0.04
C PHE A 204 13.81 -3.19 -1.34
N LEU A 205 15.08 -2.78 -1.33
CA LEU A 205 15.77 -2.29 -2.52
C LEU A 205 15.89 -3.36 -3.61
N VAL A 206 16.15 -4.62 -3.25
CA VAL A 206 16.20 -5.75 -4.20
C VAL A 206 14.85 -5.95 -4.87
N VAL A 207 13.77 -5.99 -4.10
CA VAL A 207 12.40 -6.14 -4.60
C VAL A 207 12.01 -4.97 -5.49
N MET A 208 12.32 -3.75 -5.06
CA MET A 208 12.04 -2.53 -5.82
C MET A 208 12.73 -2.52 -7.17
N LYS A 209 14.01 -2.87 -7.21
CA LYS A 209 14.79 -2.99 -8.45
C LYS A 209 14.25 -4.07 -9.38
N SER A 210 13.82 -5.20 -8.81
CA SER A 210 13.42 -6.39 -9.57
C SER A 210 12.02 -6.26 -10.17
N THR A 211 11.08 -5.68 -9.42
CA THR A 211 9.68 -5.59 -9.82
C THR A 211 9.42 -4.41 -10.76
N LYS A 212 10.21 -3.33 -10.66
CA LYS A 212 10.13 -2.12 -11.52
C LYS A 212 8.73 -1.49 -11.57
N SER A 213 7.91 -1.73 -10.55
CA SER A 213 6.46 -1.55 -10.65
C SER A 213 5.82 -1.15 -9.32
N ILE A 214 6.15 0.04 -8.84
CA ILE A 214 5.44 0.58 -7.68
C ILE A 214 5.42 2.12 -7.76
N GLY A 215 4.25 2.72 -7.59
CA GLY A 215 4.08 4.17 -7.57
C GLY A 215 4.43 4.77 -6.21
N LEU A 216 5.73 4.79 -5.86
CA LEU A 216 6.20 5.31 -4.57
C LEU A 216 6.02 6.82 -4.39
N SER A 217 5.63 7.57 -5.42
CA SER A 217 5.54 9.04 -5.34
C SER A 217 4.70 9.52 -4.15
N GLY A 218 3.53 8.91 -3.95
CA GLY A 218 2.66 9.23 -2.81
C GLY A 218 3.30 8.89 -1.46
N LEU A 219 3.97 7.73 -1.36
CA LEU A 219 4.64 7.30 -0.13
C LEU A 219 5.81 8.22 0.24
N MET A 220 6.67 8.54 -0.75
CA MET A 220 7.80 9.44 -0.56
C MET A 220 7.35 10.85 -0.18
N PHE A 221 6.25 11.32 -0.77
CA PHE A 221 5.67 12.61 -0.42
C PHE A 221 5.16 12.64 1.03
N VAL A 222 4.44 11.60 1.46
CA VAL A 222 3.93 11.50 2.83
C VAL A 222 5.07 11.48 3.85
N PHE A 223 6.13 10.70 3.60
CA PHE A 223 7.31 10.73 4.48
C PHE A 223 8.03 12.07 4.47
N SER A 224 8.15 12.73 3.32
CA SER A 224 8.73 14.08 3.25
C SER A 224 7.94 15.06 4.13
N LYS A 225 6.61 15.00 4.06
CA LYS A 225 5.74 15.88 4.86
C LYS A 225 5.80 15.57 6.35
N GLN A 226 5.92 14.31 6.71
CA GLN A 226 6.13 13.90 8.10
C GLN A 226 7.45 14.47 8.67
N ILE A 227 8.55 14.36 7.92
CA ILE A 227 9.86 14.91 8.32
C ILE A 227 9.79 16.44 8.46
N GLU A 228 9.05 17.12 7.59
CA GLU A 228 8.82 18.57 7.71
C GLU A 228 8.14 18.90 9.04
N VAL A 229 7.04 18.22 9.37
CA VAL A 229 6.29 18.42 10.63
C VAL A 229 7.18 18.16 11.85
N GLU A 230 7.93 17.06 11.87
CA GLU A 230 8.85 16.73 12.98
C GLU A 230 9.93 17.81 13.17
N ARG A 231 10.49 18.35 12.08
CA ARG A 231 11.47 19.45 12.14
C ARG A 231 10.87 20.74 12.68
N TYR A 232 9.63 21.07 12.31
CA TYR A 232 8.94 22.24 12.85
C TYR A 232 8.71 22.11 14.36
N VAL A 233 8.31 20.92 14.86
CA VAL A 233 8.13 20.65 16.29
C VAL A 233 9.46 20.74 17.07
N LEU A 234 10.55 20.21 16.51
CA LEU A 234 11.88 20.32 17.12
C LEU A 234 12.39 21.77 17.15
N CYS A 235 12.10 22.55 16.10
CA CYS A 235 12.47 23.97 16.05
C CYS A 235 11.67 24.79 17.08
N LEU A 236 10.36 24.56 17.19
CA LEU A 236 9.49 25.22 18.18
C LEU A 236 9.88 24.86 19.61
N SER A 237 10.16 23.59 19.91
CA SER A 237 10.59 23.17 21.26
C SER A 237 11.96 23.74 21.66
N THR A 238 12.87 23.92 20.70
CA THR A 238 14.16 24.61 20.93
C THR A 238 13.96 26.10 21.21
N VAL A 239 13.05 26.77 20.48
CA VAL A 239 12.72 28.18 20.71
C VAL A 239 11.97 28.37 22.03
N SER A 240 11.08 27.45 22.42
CA SER A 240 10.40 27.49 23.72
C SER A 240 11.34 27.26 24.90
N CYS A 241 12.42 26.48 24.74
CA CYS A 241 13.47 26.34 25.76
C CYS A 241 14.42 27.56 25.84
N LEU A 242 14.40 28.46 24.86
CA LEU A 242 15.18 29.71 24.85
C LEU A 242 14.39 30.92 25.38
N ILE A 243 13.10 30.74 25.73
CA ILE A 243 12.19 31.78 26.22
C ILE A 243 11.85 31.59 27.73
N ILE A 244 12.46 30.61 28.41
CA ILE A 244 12.41 30.44 29.88
C ILE A 244 13.80 30.71 30.46
#